data_AF-A0A3B4H236-F1
#
_entry.id   AF-A0A3B4H236-F1
#
_cell.length_a   1.000
_cell.length_b   1.000
_cell.length_c   1.000
_cell.angle_alpha   90.00
_cell.angle_beta   90.00
_cell.angle_gamma   90.00
#
_symmetry.space_group_name_H-M   'P 1'
#
loop_
_entity.id
_entity.type
_entity.pdbx_description
1 polymer ?
#
loop_
_entity_poly.entity_id
_entity_poly.type
_entity_poly.pdbx_seq_one_letter_code
_entity_poly.pdbx_strand_id
1 'polypeptide(L)'
;MLLSADPSCCHHAAEFSPCREACGQLTTIKSESRLKHLLQRLPGYCPESMNELWMCINSTLPGVSRKSEGWVGLGCCELAITTECRKECKQASSKNDITKVCKKTTENSLYSCITKNEMGSTCCSYAGRHTTCREYCQAIFRTDSTPTVSQISAVKDYCQTHSAQLIHCVNNFTKSYPIHSPVDSKSICFTHNKRKRDWGKERGKEKQRDGDKGQKTKTNKTNRQKIHL
;
A
#
# COMPACT_ATOMS: atom_id res chain seq x y z
N MET A 1 21.51 -6.02 -20.82
CA MET A 1 21.97 -5.58 -19.49
C MET A 1 22.27 -6.81 -18.66
N LEU A 2 23.46 -6.90 -18.08
CA LEU A 2 23.95 -8.08 -17.36
C LEU A 2 23.32 -8.15 -15.95
N LEU A 3 22.81 -9.33 -15.58
CA LEU A 3 22.13 -9.65 -14.32
C LEU A 3 23.11 -10.19 -13.25
N SER A 4 24.29 -9.61 -13.12
CA SER A 4 25.33 -10.09 -12.20
C SER A 4 25.33 -9.31 -10.89
N ALA A 5 25.25 -10.03 -9.76
CA ALA A 5 25.61 -9.45 -8.46
C ALA A 5 27.10 -9.04 -8.46
N ASP A 6 27.44 -7.93 -7.81
CA ASP A 6 28.82 -7.48 -7.64
C ASP A 6 29.55 -8.47 -6.72
N PRO A 7 30.75 -8.97 -7.11
CA PRO A 7 31.56 -9.88 -6.30
C PRO A 7 31.85 -9.38 -4.88
N SER A 8 31.75 -8.07 -4.66
CA SER A 8 32.00 -7.43 -3.37
C SER A 8 31.07 -7.91 -2.25
N CYS A 9 29.83 -8.32 -2.55
CA CYS A 9 28.89 -8.73 -1.52
C CYS A 9 29.32 -9.98 -0.75
N CYS A 10 30.01 -10.90 -1.42
CA CYS A 10 30.42 -12.16 -0.80
C CYS A 10 31.58 -12.01 0.20
N HIS A 11 32.22 -10.84 0.28
CA HIS A 11 33.19 -10.54 1.34
C HIS A 11 32.54 -10.47 2.73
N HIS A 12 31.26 -10.11 2.82
CA HIS A 12 30.52 -10.14 4.08
C HIS A 12 30.32 -11.55 4.64
N ALA A 13 30.57 -12.58 3.82
CA ALA A 13 30.55 -13.99 4.21
C ALA A 13 31.96 -14.60 4.35
N ALA A 14 33.01 -13.79 4.47
CA ALA A 14 34.41 -14.27 4.44
C ALA A 14 34.70 -15.39 5.45
N GLU A 15 34.07 -15.33 6.63
CA GLU A 15 34.24 -16.26 7.74
C GLU A 15 33.41 -17.56 7.60
N PHE A 16 32.48 -17.62 6.64
CA PHE A 16 31.59 -18.76 6.43
C PHE A 16 31.81 -19.34 5.03
N SER A 17 32.76 -20.28 4.93
CA SER A 17 33.16 -20.86 3.63
C SER A 17 31.99 -21.41 2.79
N PRO A 18 30.98 -22.13 3.34
CA PRO A 18 29.89 -22.65 2.51
C PRO A 18 28.99 -21.53 1.98
N CYS A 19 28.79 -20.48 2.78
CA CYS A 19 28.02 -19.30 2.39
C CYS A 19 28.76 -18.49 1.33
N ARG A 20 30.07 -18.28 1.51
CA ARG A 20 30.91 -17.53 0.56
C ARG A 20 30.94 -18.19 -0.81
N GLU A 21 31.07 -19.52 -0.86
CA GLU A 21 31.05 -20.29 -2.09
C GLU A 21 29.68 -20.25 -2.78
N ALA A 22 28.59 -20.42 -2.03
CA ALA A 22 27.24 -20.30 -2.56
C ALA A 22 26.93 -18.87 -3.06
N CYS A 23 27.41 -17.85 -2.35
CA CYS A 23 27.31 -16.44 -2.76
C CYS A 23 28.10 -16.17 -4.04
N GLY A 24 29.33 -16.69 -4.15
CA GLY A 24 30.18 -16.53 -5.34
C GLY A 24 29.50 -17.03 -6.61
N GLN A 25 28.68 -18.09 -6.52
CA GLN A 25 27.91 -18.59 -7.66
C GLN A 25 26.91 -17.57 -8.21
N LEU A 26 26.37 -16.65 -7.39
CA LEU A 26 25.45 -15.60 -7.84
C LEU A 26 26.06 -14.69 -8.91
N THR A 27 27.38 -14.44 -8.85
CA THR A 27 28.10 -13.59 -9.80
C THR A 27 28.23 -14.23 -11.20
N THR A 28 28.15 -15.56 -11.26
CA THR A 28 28.39 -16.35 -12.49
C THR A 28 27.11 -16.73 -13.22
N ILE A 29 25.94 -16.60 -12.58
CA ILE A 29 24.66 -17.02 -13.14
C ILE A 29 24.12 -15.96 -14.09
N LYS A 30 23.89 -16.37 -15.34
CA LYS A 30 23.29 -15.53 -16.39
C LYS A 30 21.79 -15.77 -16.59
N SER A 31 21.23 -16.81 -15.95
CA SER A 31 19.84 -17.25 -16.13
C SER A 31 18.99 -16.88 -14.92
N GLU A 32 17.87 -16.20 -15.17
CA GLU A 32 16.96 -15.72 -14.12
C GLU A 32 16.32 -16.87 -13.30
N SER A 33 15.96 -17.99 -13.94
CA SER A 33 15.40 -19.16 -13.25
C SER A 33 16.43 -19.83 -12.33
N ARG A 34 17.67 -19.96 -12.80
CA ARG A 34 18.78 -20.48 -11.98
C ARG A 34 19.14 -19.54 -10.84
N LEU A 35 19.06 -18.23 -11.08
CA LEU A 35 19.30 -17.21 -10.06
C LEU A 35 18.26 -17.31 -8.95
N LYS A 36 16.95 -17.36 -9.30
CA LYS A 36 15.86 -17.54 -8.34
C LYS A 36 16.02 -18.81 -7.51
N HIS A 37 16.34 -19.94 -8.14
CA HIS A 37 16.53 -21.20 -7.44
C HIS A 37 17.73 -21.15 -6.47
N LEU A 38 18.84 -20.51 -6.87
CA LEU A 38 19.99 -20.37 -5.98
C LEU A 38 19.66 -19.46 -4.78
N LEU A 39 18.92 -18.39 -4.99
CA LEU A 39 18.53 -17.47 -3.91
C LEU A 39 17.54 -18.08 -2.91
N GLN A 40 16.67 -18.97 -3.37
CA GLN A 40 15.83 -19.76 -2.46
C GLN A 40 16.63 -20.73 -1.60
N ARG A 41 17.77 -21.21 -2.10
CA ARG A 41 18.66 -22.14 -1.40
C ARG A 41 19.70 -21.45 -0.52
N LEU A 42 20.02 -20.20 -0.81
CA LEU A 42 21.06 -19.42 -0.15
C LEU A 42 20.89 -19.33 1.38
N PRO A 43 19.67 -19.15 1.93
CA PRO A 43 19.45 -19.18 3.39
C PRO A 43 19.82 -20.52 4.06
N GLY A 44 19.92 -21.61 3.29
CA GLY A 44 20.41 -22.89 3.80
C GLY A 44 21.93 -22.96 3.97
N TYR A 45 22.68 -22.03 3.36
CA TYR A 45 24.14 -21.93 3.46
C TYR A 45 24.59 -20.69 4.23
N CYS A 46 23.79 -19.61 4.17
CA CYS A 46 24.05 -18.31 4.77
C CYS A 46 23.03 -18.02 5.87
N PRO A 47 23.46 -17.81 7.13
CA PRO A 47 22.57 -17.39 8.20
C PRO A 47 21.79 -16.10 7.87
N GLU A 48 20.51 -16.05 8.23
CA GLU A 48 19.67 -14.85 8.06
C GLU A 48 20.18 -13.64 8.87
N SER A 49 20.98 -13.88 9.92
CA SER A 49 21.59 -12.83 10.75
C SER A 49 22.68 -12.01 10.04
N MET A 50 23.14 -12.43 8.85
CA MET A 50 24.17 -11.73 8.07
C MET A 50 23.60 -10.53 7.31
N ASN A 51 23.15 -9.52 8.03
CA ASN A 51 22.44 -8.37 7.48
C ASN A 51 23.22 -7.65 6.37
N GLU A 52 24.53 -7.43 6.54
CA GLU A 52 25.36 -6.73 5.55
C GLU A 52 25.45 -7.49 4.21
N LEU A 53 25.58 -8.83 4.28
CA LEU A 53 25.56 -9.70 3.10
C LEU A 53 24.22 -9.59 2.37
N TRP A 54 23.12 -9.75 3.09
CA TRP A 54 21.77 -9.73 2.52
C TRP A 54 21.41 -8.35 1.96
N MET A 55 21.81 -7.27 2.64
CA MET A 55 21.63 -5.91 2.14
C MET A 55 22.40 -5.69 0.84
N CYS A 56 23.65 -6.16 0.74
CA CYS A 56 24.45 -6.05 -0.48
C CYS A 56 23.90 -6.89 -1.63
N ILE A 57 23.53 -8.15 -1.38
CA ILE A 57 22.94 -9.03 -2.39
C ILE A 57 21.64 -8.42 -2.93
N ASN A 58 20.78 -7.92 -2.04
CA ASN A 58 19.53 -7.26 -2.41
C ASN A 58 19.75 -5.89 -3.07
N SER A 59 20.86 -5.19 -2.77
CA SER A 59 21.24 -3.94 -3.43
C SER A 59 21.66 -4.15 -4.88
N THR A 60 22.26 -5.30 -5.17
CA THR A 60 23.04 -5.51 -6.39
C THR A 60 22.37 -6.44 -7.40
N LEU A 61 21.33 -7.19 -7.04
CA LEU A 61 20.59 -8.01 -7.98
C LEU A 61 19.47 -7.21 -8.67
N PRO A 62 19.61 -6.84 -9.95
CA PRO A 62 18.46 -6.40 -10.73
C PRO A 62 17.53 -7.61 -10.92
N GLY A 63 16.31 -7.57 -10.38
CA GLY A 63 15.29 -8.58 -10.72
C GLY A 63 15.15 -9.79 -9.78
N VAL A 64 15.89 -9.83 -8.66
CA VAL A 64 15.49 -10.70 -7.55
C VAL A 64 14.46 -9.92 -6.78
N SER A 65 13.22 -10.13 -7.21
CA SER A 65 11.97 -9.54 -6.75
C SER A 65 12.12 -8.88 -5.38
N ARG A 66 12.63 -7.65 -5.41
CA ARG A 66 12.25 -6.68 -4.42
C ARG A 66 10.75 -6.65 -4.53
N LYS A 67 10.05 -7.22 -3.56
CA LYS A 67 8.72 -6.72 -3.27
C LYS A 67 8.93 -5.20 -3.10
N SER A 68 8.47 -4.44 -4.09
CA SER A 68 8.45 -2.96 -4.20
C SER A 68 9.66 -2.21 -4.77
N GLU A 69 9.96 -2.38 -6.06
CA GLU A 69 9.94 -1.20 -6.95
C GLU A 69 8.68 -1.16 -7.83
N GLY A 70 7.81 -2.18 -7.71
CA GLY A 70 6.48 -2.16 -8.28
C GLY A 70 5.49 -1.44 -7.35
N TRP A 71 4.52 -0.77 -7.96
CA TRP A 71 3.38 -0.15 -7.27
C TRP A 71 2.74 -1.10 -6.25
N VAL A 72 2.47 -0.60 -5.04
CA VAL A 72 1.87 -1.38 -3.93
C VAL A 72 0.47 -1.93 -4.24
N GLY A 73 -0.16 -1.46 -5.32
CA GLY A 73 -1.42 -1.96 -5.83
C GLY A 73 -1.33 -3.27 -6.63
N LEU A 74 -0.14 -3.71 -7.05
CA LEU A 74 0.02 -4.90 -7.91
C LEU A 74 -0.55 -6.19 -7.26
N GLY A 75 -0.42 -6.32 -5.94
CA GLY A 75 -0.98 -7.45 -5.19
C GLY A 75 -2.52 -7.50 -5.20
N CYS A 76 -3.18 -6.39 -5.56
CA CYS A 76 -4.64 -6.30 -5.63
C CYS A 76 -5.20 -6.67 -7.01
N CYS A 77 -4.36 -6.76 -8.05
CA CYS A 77 -4.84 -6.92 -9.42
C CYS A 77 -5.66 -8.22 -9.64
N GLU A 78 -5.41 -9.27 -8.85
CA GLU A 78 -6.21 -10.50 -8.92
C GLU A 78 -7.67 -10.33 -8.46
N LEU A 79 -7.99 -9.22 -7.80
CA LEU A 79 -9.35 -8.85 -7.40
C LEU A 79 -10.12 -8.11 -8.50
N ALA A 80 -9.48 -7.83 -9.65
CA ALA A 80 -10.14 -7.18 -10.78
C ALA A 80 -11.16 -8.13 -11.43
N ILE A 81 -12.41 -7.69 -11.60
CA ILE A 81 -13.50 -8.45 -12.20
C ILE A 81 -13.23 -8.68 -13.69
N THR A 82 -12.85 -7.64 -14.41
CA THR A 82 -12.63 -7.72 -15.86
C THR A 82 -11.20 -8.17 -16.17
N THR A 83 -11.06 -9.02 -17.19
CA THR A 83 -9.75 -9.54 -17.65
C THR A 83 -8.88 -8.45 -18.22
N GLU A 84 -9.48 -7.47 -18.91
CA GLU A 84 -8.80 -6.29 -19.45
C GLU A 84 -8.20 -5.42 -18.33
N CYS A 85 -9.01 -5.06 -17.32
CA CYS A 85 -8.51 -4.34 -16.15
C CYS A 85 -7.42 -5.12 -15.41
N ARG A 86 -7.57 -6.44 -15.25
CA ARG A 86 -6.57 -7.28 -14.59
C ARG A 86 -5.22 -7.23 -15.30
N LYS A 87 -5.23 -7.32 -16.63
CA LYS A 87 -4.02 -7.28 -17.47
C LYS A 87 -3.31 -5.93 -17.37
N GLU A 88 -4.06 -4.83 -17.47
CA GLU A 88 -3.52 -3.48 -17.36
C GLU A 88 -3.02 -3.17 -15.95
N CYS A 89 -3.75 -3.62 -14.92
CA CYS A 89 -3.34 -3.49 -13.53
C CYS A 89 -1.98 -4.14 -13.26
N LYS A 90 -1.73 -5.33 -13.81
CA LYS A 90 -0.44 -6.04 -13.64
C LYS A 90 0.75 -5.31 -14.25
N GLN A 91 0.51 -4.41 -15.19
CA GLN A 91 1.54 -3.61 -15.86
C GLN A 91 1.62 -2.18 -15.32
N ALA A 92 0.70 -1.79 -14.43
CA ALA A 92 0.60 -0.42 -13.94
C ALA A 92 1.68 -0.08 -12.92
N SER A 93 2.12 1.18 -12.98
CA SER A 93 3.07 1.80 -12.04
C SER A 93 2.38 2.68 -11.00
N SER A 94 1.08 2.95 -11.20
CA SER A 94 0.28 3.75 -10.28
C SER A 94 -1.21 3.45 -10.41
N LYS A 95 -1.99 3.89 -9.42
CA LYS A 95 -3.46 3.86 -9.47
C LYS A 95 -4.02 4.63 -10.66
N ASN A 96 -3.36 5.70 -11.07
CA ASN A 96 -3.85 6.56 -12.14
C ASN A 96 -3.78 5.85 -13.50
N ASP A 97 -2.78 5.00 -13.71
CA ASP A 97 -2.55 4.27 -14.95
C ASP A 97 -3.75 3.36 -15.28
N ILE A 98 -4.36 2.77 -14.25
CA ILE A 98 -5.48 1.84 -14.42
C ILE A 98 -6.83 2.55 -14.53
N THR A 99 -6.95 3.83 -14.16
CA THR A 99 -8.28 4.52 -14.08
C THR A 99 -9.03 4.59 -15.40
N LYS A 100 -8.31 4.56 -16.53
CA LYS A 100 -8.88 4.60 -17.88
C LYS A 100 -9.61 3.31 -18.24
N VAL A 101 -9.08 2.17 -17.78
CA VAL A 101 -9.57 0.82 -18.12
C VAL A 101 -10.40 0.25 -16.97
N CYS A 102 -9.88 0.30 -15.76
CA CYS A 102 -10.55 -0.15 -14.55
C CYS A 102 -11.56 0.89 -14.04
N LYS A 103 -12.84 0.71 -14.37
CA LYS A 103 -13.91 1.58 -13.86
C LYS A 103 -14.11 1.37 -12.36
N LYS A 104 -13.97 2.42 -11.55
CA LYS A 104 -14.15 2.35 -10.08
C LYS A 104 -15.55 1.88 -9.66
N THR A 105 -16.58 2.10 -10.48
CA THR A 105 -17.95 1.67 -10.21
C THR A 105 -18.13 0.16 -10.27
N THR A 106 -17.39 -0.52 -11.16
CA THR A 106 -17.41 -1.97 -11.33
C THR A 106 -16.36 -2.63 -10.44
N GLU A 107 -15.11 -2.15 -10.49
CA GLU A 107 -13.92 -2.73 -9.85
C GLU A 107 -13.77 -2.39 -8.36
N ASN A 108 -14.86 -2.45 -7.58
CA ASN A 108 -14.88 -1.95 -6.20
C ASN A 108 -13.84 -2.67 -5.30
N SER A 109 -13.72 -4.00 -5.38
CA SER A 109 -12.81 -4.79 -4.55
C SER A 109 -11.34 -4.47 -4.82
N LEU A 110 -10.98 -4.34 -6.11
CA LEU A 110 -9.66 -3.89 -6.55
C LEU A 110 -9.31 -2.53 -5.96
N TYR A 111 -10.17 -1.52 -6.15
CA TYR A 111 -9.90 -0.16 -5.67
C TYR A 111 -9.85 -0.05 -4.14
N SER A 112 -10.67 -0.82 -3.43
CA SER A 112 -10.62 -0.90 -1.96
C SER A 112 -9.29 -1.46 -1.48
N CYS A 113 -8.83 -2.56 -2.09
CA CYS A 113 -7.54 -3.18 -1.79
C CYS A 113 -6.37 -2.22 -2.08
N ILE A 114 -6.35 -1.60 -3.27
CA ILE A 114 -5.31 -0.63 -3.65
C ILE A 114 -5.23 0.50 -2.63
N THR A 115 -6.39 1.08 -2.27
CA THR A 115 -6.43 2.21 -1.34
C THR A 115 -5.93 1.80 0.06
N LYS A 116 -6.25 0.58 0.51
CA LYS A 116 -5.72 0.02 1.76
C LYS A 116 -4.20 -0.14 1.70
N ASN A 117 -3.66 -0.66 0.61
CA ASN A 117 -2.22 -0.85 0.43
C ASN A 117 -1.45 0.47 0.33
N GLU A 118 -1.97 1.45 -0.41
CA GLU A 118 -1.37 2.80 -0.52
C GLU A 118 -1.32 3.49 0.85
N MET A 119 -2.41 3.39 1.62
CA MET A 119 -2.46 3.91 2.98
C MET A 119 -1.47 3.18 3.90
N GLY A 120 -1.42 1.85 3.82
CA GLY A 120 -0.49 1.05 4.62
C GLY A 120 0.98 1.34 4.30
N SER A 121 1.31 1.47 3.02
CA SER A 121 2.65 1.87 2.58
C SER A 121 3.05 3.23 3.18
N THR A 122 2.14 4.19 3.13
CA THR A 122 2.35 5.52 3.73
C THR A 122 2.48 5.43 5.25
N CYS A 123 1.54 4.79 5.96
CA CYS A 123 1.58 4.67 7.42
C CYS A 123 2.85 3.96 7.91
N CYS A 124 3.24 2.86 7.27
CA CYS A 124 4.38 2.06 7.70
C CYS A 124 5.72 2.65 7.28
N SER A 125 5.74 3.64 6.37
CA SER A 125 6.94 4.42 6.07
C SER A 125 7.42 5.23 7.29
N TYR A 126 6.49 5.68 8.14
CA TYR A 126 6.80 6.43 9.36
C TYR A 126 7.55 5.63 10.43
N ALA A 127 7.69 4.30 10.27
CA ALA A 127 8.53 3.47 11.12
C ALA A 127 10.04 3.76 10.95
N GLY A 128 10.44 4.44 9.86
CA GLY A 128 11.85 4.76 9.62
C GLY A 128 12.72 3.51 9.56
N ARG A 129 13.81 3.48 10.34
CA ARG A 129 14.76 2.35 10.37
C ARG A 129 14.30 1.18 11.27
N HIS A 130 13.19 1.31 11.99
CA HIS A 130 12.68 0.27 12.88
C HIS A 130 11.95 -0.81 12.08
N THR A 131 12.69 -1.84 11.66
CA THR A 131 12.19 -2.96 10.84
C THR A 131 11.06 -3.72 11.53
N THR A 132 11.19 -4.04 12.82
CA THR A 132 10.14 -4.74 13.59
C THR A 132 8.85 -3.93 13.70
N CYS A 133 8.94 -2.62 13.93
CA CYS A 133 7.76 -1.75 13.97
C CYS A 133 7.08 -1.69 12.59
N ARG A 134 7.88 -1.63 11.52
CA ARG A 134 7.39 -1.66 10.14
C ARG A 134 6.66 -2.97 9.83
N GLU A 135 7.17 -4.11 10.28
CA GLU A 135 6.56 -5.42 10.08
C GLU A 135 5.20 -5.54 10.80
N TYR A 136 5.13 -5.13 12.07
CA TYR A 136 3.85 -5.09 12.79
C TYR A 136 2.86 -4.16 12.12
N CYS A 137 3.30 -2.98 11.66
CA CYS A 137 2.45 -2.06 10.91
C CYS A 137 1.93 -2.70 9.62
N GLN A 138 2.80 -3.35 8.82
CA GLN A 138 2.41 -3.98 7.56
C GLN A 138 1.38 -5.09 7.77
N ALA A 139 1.42 -5.80 8.91
CA ALA A 139 0.45 -6.82 9.25
C ALA A 139 -1.00 -6.26 9.34
N ILE A 140 -1.18 -5.02 9.80
CA ILE A 140 -2.48 -4.32 9.84
C ILE A 140 -3.06 -4.13 8.43
N PHE A 141 -2.20 -3.82 7.46
CA PHE A 141 -2.65 -3.45 6.11
C PHE A 141 -2.66 -4.63 5.12
N ARG A 142 -2.46 -5.87 5.56
CA ARG A 142 -2.50 -7.05 4.67
C ARG A 142 -3.84 -7.16 3.94
N THR A 143 -3.76 -7.54 2.66
CA THR A 143 -4.87 -7.50 1.70
C THR A 143 -5.99 -8.50 1.96
N ASP A 144 -5.72 -9.53 2.77
CA ASP A 144 -6.56 -10.72 2.97
C ASP A 144 -7.42 -10.67 4.24
N SER A 145 -7.21 -9.70 5.13
CA SER A 145 -7.83 -9.73 6.46
C SER A 145 -8.07 -8.35 7.07
N THR A 146 -9.13 -8.26 7.87
CA THR A 146 -9.34 -7.13 8.79
C THR A 146 -8.34 -7.26 9.95
N PRO A 147 -7.74 -6.17 10.43
CA PRO A 147 -6.81 -6.23 11.55
C PRO A 147 -7.46 -6.84 12.80
N THR A 148 -6.75 -7.71 13.51
CA THR A 148 -7.18 -8.25 14.80
C THR A 148 -6.82 -7.31 15.96
N VAL A 149 -7.51 -7.43 17.09
CA VAL A 149 -7.18 -6.67 18.31
C VAL A 149 -5.72 -6.87 18.71
N SER A 150 -5.21 -8.10 18.63
CA SER A 150 -3.83 -8.44 18.98
C SER A 150 -2.80 -7.80 18.05
N GLN A 151 -3.09 -7.69 16.75
CA GLN A 151 -2.20 -6.99 15.82
C GLN A 151 -2.17 -5.49 16.13
N ILE A 152 -3.33 -4.90 16.41
CA ILE A 152 -3.44 -3.47 16.74
C ILE A 152 -2.69 -3.16 18.05
N SER A 153 -2.86 -3.99 19.09
CA SER A 153 -2.15 -3.82 20.36
C SER A 153 -0.64 -3.98 20.18
N ALA A 154 -0.18 -4.99 19.43
CA ALA A 154 1.25 -5.19 19.17
C ALA A 154 1.90 -3.97 18.48
N VAL A 155 1.21 -3.37 17.50
CA VAL A 155 1.68 -2.12 16.88
C VAL A 155 1.71 -0.99 17.90
N LYS A 156 0.65 -0.83 18.70
CA LYS A 156 0.58 0.25 19.69
C LYS A 156 1.70 0.13 20.73
N ASP A 157 1.87 -1.05 21.30
CA ASP A 157 2.80 -1.26 22.41
C ASP A 157 4.26 -1.13 21.96
N TYR A 158 4.58 -1.66 20.77
CA TYR A 158 5.93 -1.63 20.22
C TYR A 158 6.26 -0.29 19.54
N CYS A 159 5.40 0.22 18.66
CA CYS A 159 5.72 1.39 17.83
C CYS A 159 5.51 2.74 18.52
N GLN A 160 4.81 2.81 19.66
CA GLN A 160 4.52 4.09 20.35
C GLN A 160 5.76 4.88 20.74
N THR A 161 6.84 4.20 21.12
CA THR A 161 8.12 4.83 21.49
C THR A 161 8.97 5.20 20.28
N HIS A 162 8.62 4.68 19.10
CA HIS A 162 9.40 4.84 17.86
C HIS A 162 8.79 5.86 16.90
N SER A 163 7.47 5.94 16.79
CA SER A 163 6.80 6.85 15.86
C SER A 163 5.35 7.16 16.24
N ALA A 164 5.15 8.36 16.81
CA ALA A 164 3.80 8.87 17.10
C ALA A 164 2.94 9.06 15.84
N GLN A 165 3.56 9.42 14.71
CA GLN A 165 2.88 9.58 13.43
C GLN A 165 2.31 8.24 12.91
N LEU A 166 3.10 7.16 13.03
CA LEU A 166 2.64 5.82 12.66
C LEU A 166 1.42 5.41 13.51
N ILE A 167 1.53 5.57 14.83
CA ILE A 167 0.43 5.23 15.76
C ILE A 167 -0.83 6.01 15.43
N HIS A 168 -0.71 7.31 15.16
CA HIS A 168 -1.86 8.13 14.76
C HIS A 168 -2.48 7.62 13.45
N CYS A 169 -1.66 7.27 12.46
CA CYS A 169 -2.09 6.74 11.16
C CYS A 169 -2.88 5.43 11.32
N VAL A 170 -2.32 4.46 12.07
CA VAL A 170 -2.94 3.16 12.34
C VAL A 170 -4.24 3.32 13.13
N ASN A 171 -4.26 4.18 14.15
CA ASN A 171 -5.47 4.44 14.94
C ASN A 171 -6.59 5.06 14.12
N ASN A 172 -6.28 6.00 13.22
CA ASN A 172 -7.29 6.57 12.33
C ASN A 172 -7.84 5.52 11.36
N PHE A 173 -6.98 4.63 10.86
CA PHE A 173 -7.41 3.53 10.01
C PHE A 173 -8.34 2.56 10.75
N THR A 174 -7.93 2.07 11.93
CA THR A 174 -8.66 1.05 12.71
C THR A 174 -9.95 1.58 13.34
N LYS A 175 -10.03 2.86 13.72
CA LYS A 175 -11.31 3.49 14.11
C LYS A 175 -12.35 3.45 12.99
N SER A 176 -11.85 3.48 11.75
CA SER A 176 -12.66 3.59 10.56
C SER A 176 -13.00 2.22 9.95
N TYR A 177 -12.37 1.13 10.42
CA TYR A 177 -12.60 -0.24 9.98
C TYR A 177 -13.03 -1.08 11.19
N PRO A 178 -14.29 -1.58 11.25
CA PRO A 178 -14.74 -2.33 12.42
C PRO A 178 -13.88 -3.57 12.62
N ILE A 179 -13.31 -3.69 13.82
CA ILE A 179 -12.51 -4.83 14.27
C ILE A 179 -13.42 -6.07 14.26
N HIS A 180 -13.00 -7.16 13.61
CA HIS A 180 -13.70 -8.44 13.76
C HIS A 180 -13.35 -9.04 15.11
N SER A 181 -14.35 -9.13 15.99
CA SER A 181 -14.32 -10.02 17.16
C SER A 181 -14.75 -11.43 16.73
N PRO A 182 -14.23 -12.52 17.32
CA PRO A 182 -14.55 -13.90 16.91
C PRO A 182 -15.97 -14.38 17.24
N VAL A 183 -16.92 -13.48 17.49
CA VAL A 183 -18.30 -13.83 17.83
C VAL A 183 -19.19 -13.28 16.71
N ASP A 184 -19.91 -14.20 16.06
CA ASP A 184 -20.98 -14.00 15.06
C ASP A 184 -20.62 -14.03 13.57
N SER A 185 -20.36 -15.25 13.09
CA SER A 185 -20.23 -15.69 11.69
C SER A 185 -21.52 -15.56 10.84
N LYS A 186 -22.29 -14.46 10.87
CA LYS A 186 -23.51 -14.35 10.05
C LYS A 186 -23.89 -12.98 9.44
N SER A 187 -23.02 -11.96 9.46
CA SER A 187 -23.35 -10.67 8.83
C SER A 187 -22.14 -9.90 8.30
N ILE A 188 -21.56 -10.32 7.17
CA ILE A 188 -20.50 -9.54 6.49
C ILE A 188 -20.85 -9.28 5.01
N CYS A 189 -22.13 -9.07 4.71
CA CYS A 189 -22.56 -8.47 3.43
C CYS A 189 -23.17 -7.06 3.58
N PHE A 190 -23.36 -6.53 4.79
CA PHE A 190 -24.19 -5.31 4.96
C PHE A 190 -23.44 -4.00 5.23
N THR A 191 -22.15 -3.99 5.59
CA THR A 191 -21.46 -2.74 5.97
C THR A 191 -20.78 -1.99 4.82
N HIS A 192 -20.52 -2.65 3.68
CA HIS A 192 -20.00 -1.99 2.48
C HIS A 192 -21.00 -0.97 1.88
N ASN A 193 -22.28 -1.10 2.21
CA ASN A 193 -23.37 -0.27 1.69
C ASN A 193 -23.66 1.01 2.52
N LYS A 194 -23.10 1.14 3.73
CA LYS A 194 -23.31 2.33 4.56
C LYS A 194 -22.35 3.46 4.20
N ARG A 195 -21.08 3.13 3.89
CA ARG A 195 -20.03 4.11 3.55
C ARG A 195 -20.16 4.76 2.16
N LYS A 196 -20.80 4.11 1.18
CA LYS A 196 -21.12 4.75 -0.11
C LYS A 196 -22.13 5.90 0.04
N ARG A 197 -23.02 5.86 1.04
CA ARG A 197 -23.99 6.94 1.29
C ARG A 197 -23.34 8.20 1.87
N ASP A 198 -22.31 8.07 2.69
CA ASP A 198 -21.68 9.23 3.34
C ASP A 198 -20.62 9.91 2.46
N TRP A 199 -19.81 9.15 1.70
CA TRP A 199 -18.86 9.74 0.74
C TRP A 199 -19.57 10.45 -0.44
N GLY A 200 -20.77 10.00 -0.80
CA GLY A 200 -21.60 10.66 -1.81
C GLY A 200 -22.13 12.03 -1.36
N LYS A 201 -22.31 12.23 -0.04
CA LYS A 201 -22.80 13.51 0.52
C LYS A 201 -21.71 14.57 0.65
N GLU A 202 -20.46 14.20 0.90
CA GLU A 202 -19.35 15.17 1.00
C GLU A 202 -18.96 15.74 -0.38
N ARG A 203 -18.93 14.91 -1.45
CA ARG A 203 -18.70 15.39 -2.82
C ARG A 203 -19.83 16.27 -3.40
N GLY A 204 -21.03 16.23 -2.80
CA GLY A 204 -22.14 17.12 -3.15
C GLY A 204 -22.00 18.54 -2.59
N LYS A 205 -21.21 18.74 -1.54
CA LYS A 205 -21.05 20.06 -0.88
C LYS A 205 -19.89 20.89 -1.43
N GLU A 206 -18.90 20.26 -2.07
CA GLU A 206 -17.78 20.97 -2.71
C GLU A 206 -18.22 21.67 -4.02
N LYS A 207 -19.13 21.07 -4.79
CA LYS A 207 -19.62 21.63 -6.07
C LYS A 207 -20.60 22.81 -5.94
N GLN A 208 -21.02 23.15 -4.72
CA GLN A 208 -22.03 24.19 -4.50
C GLN A 208 -21.43 25.53 -4.02
N ARG A 209 -20.10 25.61 -3.85
CA ARG A 209 -19.42 26.83 -3.38
C ARG A 209 -18.72 27.64 -4.48
N ASP A 210 -18.54 27.09 -5.68
CA ASP A 210 -17.89 27.76 -6.82
C ASP A 210 -18.87 28.24 -7.91
N GLY A 211 -20.18 28.19 -7.65
CA GLY A 211 -21.24 28.50 -8.62
C GLY A 211 -22.08 29.74 -8.34
N ASP A 212 -21.71 30.61 -7.38
CA ASP A 212 -22.52 31.77 -6.99
C ASP A 212 -21.76 33.11 -7.06
N LYS A 213 -20.99 33.28 -8.14
CA LYS A 213 -20.46 34.59 -8.57
C LYS A 213 -20.69 34.77 -10.06
N GLY A 214 -21.91 35.15 -10.44
CA GLY A 214 -22.20 35.59 -11.79
C GLY A 214 -23.68 35.79 -12.06
N GLN A 215 -24.07 37.07 -12.24
CA GLN A 215 -25.37 37.57 -12.69
C GLN A 215 -26.45 37.61 -11.59
N LYS A 216 -26.95 38.76 -11.13
CA LYS A 216 -27.50 39.87 -11.92
C LYS A 216 -27.36 41.20 -11.18
N THR A 217 -26.61 42.13 -11.78
CA THR A 217 -26.76 43.57 -11.55
C THR A 217 -27.78 44.15 -12.51
N LYS A 218 -28.51 45.18 -12.02
CA LYS A 218 -29.46 46.09 -12.71
C LYS A 218 -30.89 45.50 -12.80
N THR A 219 -31.94 46.17 -12.31
CA THR A 219 -32.25 47.61 -12.38
C THR A 219 -33.36 47.97 -11.37
N ASN A 220 -33.23 49.16 -10.74
CA ASN A 220 -34.26 50.21 -10.45
C ASN A 220 -35.70 49.78 -10.05
N LYS A 221 -36.38 50.37 -9.07
CA LYS A 221 -36.52 51.81 -8.80
C LYS A 221 -37.30 52.03 -7.49
N THR A 222 -36.91 53.09 -6.80
CA THR A 222 -37.51 53.76 -5.65
C THR A 222 -39.04 53.87 -5.72
N ASN A 223 -39.76 53.51 -4.65
CA ASN A 223 -41.16 53.94 -4.46
C ASN A 223 -41.24 54.81 -3.20
N ARG A 224 -41.34 56.13 -3.43
CA ARG A 224 -41.50 57.17 -2.40
C ARG A 224 -42.79 57.91 -2.73
N GLN A 225 -43.76 57.83 -1.82
CA GLN A 225 -44.82 58.80 -1.48
C GLN A 225 -45.63 59.47 -2.61
N LYS A 226 -46.96 59.30 -2.56
CA LYS A 226 -47.95 60.36 -2.24
C LYS A 226 -49.36 59.90 -2.61
N ILE A 227 -50.25 59.80 -1.62
CA ILE A 227 -51.70 59.97 -1.82
C ILE A 227 -52.16 60.91 -0.71
N HIS A 228 -52.55 62.12 -1.10
CA HIS A 228 -53.44 62.99 -0.35
C HIS A 228 -54.11 63.92 -1.36
N LEU A 229 -55.38 63.61 -1.66
CA LEU A 229 -56.52 64.51 -1.85
C LEU A 229 -57.72 63.65 -2.21
#